data_AF-A0A929P1M0-F1
#
_entry.id   AF-A0A929P1M0-F1
#
_cell.length_a   1.000
_cell.length_b   1.000
_cell.length_c   1.000
_cell.angle_alpha   90.00
_cell.angle_beta   90.00
_cell.angle_gamma   90.00
#
_symmetry.space_group_name_H-M   'P 1'
#
loop_
_entity.id
_entity.type
_entity.pdbx_description
1 polymer ?
#
loop_
_entity_poly.entity_id
_entity_poly.type
_entity_poly.pdbx_seq_one_letter_code
_entity_poly.pdbx_strand_id
1 'polypeptide(L)' 'MAKFLGVDTGGTFTDFILFDDESKSVHIHKVLSTPQSPEKAILQGIADLSKIDAGLDGSK' A
#
# COMPACT_ATOMS: atom_id res chain seq x y z
N MET A 1 9.51 11.52 11.59
CA MET A 1 9.16 11.45 10.15
C MET A 1 7.80 10.77 10.02
N ALA A 2 7.03 11.10 8.98
CA ALA A 2 5.67 10.58 8.76
C ALA A 2 5.59 9.80 7.45
N LYS A 3 4.79 8.73 7.43
CA LYS A 3 4.39 8.03 6.20
C LYS A 3 2.91 8.30 5.94
N PHE A 4 2.56 8.54 4.69
CA PHE A 4 1.19 8.81 4.26
C PHE A 4 0.73 7.68 3.35
N LEU A 5 -0.41 7.06 3.69
CA LEU A 5 -1.03 6.01 2.90
C LEU A 5 -2.38 6.51 2.37
N GLY A 6 -2.48 6.64 1.05
CA GLY A 6 -3.74 6.84 0.34
C GLY A 6 -4.30 5.49 -0.10
N VAL A 7 -5.62 5.31 0.04
CA VAL A 7 -6.34 4.10 -0.38
C VAL A 7 -7.62 4.52 -1.10
N ASP A 8 -7.82 4.01 -2.32
CA ASP A 8 -9.08 4.16 -3.07
C ASP A 8 -9.71 2.78 -3.28
N THR A 9 -10.96 2.63 -2.84
CA THR A 9 -11.67 1.35 -2.83
C THR A 9 -12.84 1.38 -3.80
N GLY A 10 -13.00 0.32 -4.58
CA GLY A 10 -14.15 0.17 -5.48
C GLY A 10 -13.76 -0.54 -6.77
N GLY A 11 -14.68 -0.58 -7.74
CA GLY A 11 -14.41 -1.13 -9.08
C GLY A 11 -13.77 -2.53 -9.07
N THR A 12 -12.83 -2.74 -10.01
CA THR A 12 -12.09 -4.00 -10.14
C THR A 12 -10.90 -4.09 -9.18
N PHE A 13 -10.27 -2.96 -8.85
CA PHE A 13 -9.05 -2.90 -8.03
C PHE A 13 -9.20 -1.89 -6.89
N THR A 14 -8.58 -2.22 -5.76
CA THR A 14 -8.30 -1.27 -4.69
C THR A 14 -6.89 -0.74 -4.91
N ASP A 15 -6.76 0.57 -5.01
CA ASP A 15 -5.51 1.26 -5.35
C ASP A 15 -4.87 1.88 -4.11
N PHE A 16 -3.54 1.84 -4.04
CA PHE A 16 -2.76 2.32 -2.90
C PHE A 16 -1.62 3.22 -3.35
N ILE A 17 -1.36 4.28 -2.58
CA ILE A 17 -0.18 5.12 -2.69
C ILE A 17 0.44 5.28 -1.30
N LEU A 18 1.67 4.82 -1.13
CA LEU A 18 2.47 5.04 0.08
C LEU A 18 3.56 6.08 -0.24
N PHE A 19 3.51 7.21 0.46
CA PHE A 19 4.55 8.23 0.42
C PHE A 19 5.33 8.24 1.73
N ASP A 20 6.65 8.12 1.63
CA ASP A 20 7.56 8.24 2.77
C ASP A 20 8.25 9.61 2.75
N ASP A 21 7.97 10.44 3.76
CA ASP A 21 8.54 11.78 3.86
C ASP A 21 10.05 11.77 4.17
N GLU A 22 10.58 10.67 4.71
CA GLU A 22 12.02 10.56 5.01
C GLU A 22 12.83 10.27 3.75
N SER A 23 12.50 9.18 3.05
CA SER A 23 13.20 8.76 1.83
C SER A 23 12.74 9.50 0.57
N LYS A 24 11.63 10.27 0.66
CA LYS A 24 10.91 10.85 -0.49
C LYS A 24 10.45 9.81 -1.51
N SER A 25 10.34 8.55 -1.11
CA SER A 25 9.89 7.47 -1.99
C SER A 25 8.37 7.47 -2.15
N VAL A 26 7.93 6.95 -3.30
CA VAL A 26 6.51 6.70 -3.59
C VAL A 26 6.36 5.25 -4.04
N HIS A 27 5.48 4.51 -3.37
CA HIS A 27 5.09 3.17 -3.78
C HIS A 27 3.64 3.17 -4.22
N ILE A 28 3.41 2.61 -5.41
CA ILE A 28 2.08 2.41 -5.96
C ILE A 28 1.80 0.91 -5.94
N HIS A 29 0.64 0.53 -5.42
CA HIS A 29 0.22 -0.87 -5.37
C HIS A 29 -1.26 -0.99 -5.72
N LYS A 30 -1.66 -2.16 -6.21
CA LYS A 30 -3.07 -2.48 -6.44
C LYS A 30 -3.34 -3.94 -6.10
N VAL A 31 -4.52 -4.19 -5.58
CA VAL A 31 -5.03 -5.56 -5.38
C VAL A 31 -6.44 -5.64 -5.95
N LEU A 32 -6.90 -6.85 -6.28
CA LEU A 32 -8.30 -7.04 -6.68
C LEU A 32 -9.22 -6.58 -5.55
N SER A 33 -10.24 -5.80 -5.90
CA SER A 33 -11.26 -5.37 -4.95
C SER A 33 -12.05 -6.56 -4.41
N THR A 34 -12.48 -6.46 -3.16
CA THR A 34 -13.39 -7.43 -2.53
C THR A 34 -14.68 -6.71 -2.16
N PRO A 35 -15.65 -6.55 -3.09
CA PRO A 35 -16.78 -5.63 -2.89
C PRO A 35 -17.64 -5.92 -1.66
N GLN A 36 -17.79 -7.20 -1.29
CA GLN A 36 -18.56 -7.63 -0.12
C GLN A 36 -17.75 -7.57 1.19
N SER A 37 -16.44 -7.32 1.11
CA SER A 37 -15.54 -7.21 2.26
C SER A 37 -14.32 -6.33 1.92
N PRO A 38 -14.50 -5.01 1.67
CA PRO A 38 -13.42 -4.13 1.21
C PRO A 38 -12.21 -4.11 2.14
N GLU A 39 -12.43 -4.27 3.45
CA GLU A 39 -11.40 -4.36 4.46
C GLU A 39 -10.39 -5.48 4.19
N LYS A 40 -10.79 -6.59 3.55
CA LYS A 40 -9.85 -7.65 3.16
C LYS A 40 -8.85 -7.20 2.10
N ALA A 41 -9.33 -6.46 1.09
CA ALA A 41 -8.47 -5.89 0.06
C ALA A 41 -7.53 -4.82 0.66
N ILE A 42 -8.04 -3.99 1.56
CA ILE A 42 -7.25 -2.98 2.28
C ILE A 42 -6.14 -3.64 3.12
N LEU A 43 -6.49 -4.62 3.96
CA LEU A 43 -5.53 -5.32 4.82
C LEU A 43 -4.48 -6.08 4.00
N GLN A 44 -4.87 -6.71 2.89
CA GLN A 44 -3.94 -7.35 1.96
C GLN A 44 -2.96 -6.34 1.36
N GLY A 45 -3.46 -5.20 0.86
CA GLY A 45 -2.61 -4.18 0.26
C GLY A 45 -1.62 -3.56 1.25
N ILE A 46 -2.04 -3.31 2.49
CA ILE A 46 -1.15 -2.84 3.57
C ILE A 46 -0.07 -3.89 3.89
N ALA A 47 -0.44 -5.16 3.99
CA ALA A 47 0.49 -6.25 4.26
C ALA A 47 1.53 -6.42 3.14
N ASP A 48 1.14 -6.21 1.88
CA ASP A 48 2.06 -6.28 0.74
C ASP A 48 3.00 -5.06 0.70
N LEU A 49 2.47 -3.85 0.91
CA LEU A 49 3.28 -2.63 0.98
C LEU A 49 4.30 -2.67 2.13
N SER A 50 3.94 -3.25 3.27
CA SER A 50 4.85 -3.41 4.41
C SER A 50 6.07 -4.28 4.06
N LYS A 51 5.92 -5.27 3.17
CA LYS A 51 7.03 -6.11 2.70
C LYS A 51 7.91 -5.38 1.68
N ILE A 52 7.31 -4.50 0.88
CA ILE A 52 8.03 -3.68 -0.12
C ILE A 52 8.88 -2.62 0.60
N ASP A 53 8.28 -1.91 1.56
CA ASP A 53 8.94 -0.88 2.35
C ASP A 53 10.08 -1.47 3.21
N ALA A 54 9.86 -2.62 3.86
CA ALA A 54 10.91 -3.32 4.60
C ALA A 54 12.04 -3.88 3.72
N GLY A 55 11.83 -4.00 2.40
CA GLY A 55 12.83 -4.50 1.46
C GLY A 55 13.74 -3.42 0.87
N LEU A 56 13.49 -2.15 1.18
CA LEU A 56 14.21 -1.00 0.60
C LEU A 56 15.12 -0.28 1.59
N ASP A 57 15.20 -0.76 2.84
CA ASP A 57 16.13 -0.28 3.86
C ASP A 57 17.58 -0.76 3.64
N GLY A 58 17.98 -1.09 2.41
CA GLY A 58 19.38 -1.27 2.03
C GLY A 58 20.20 -2.28 2.84
N SER A 59 19.58 -3.14 3.65
CA SER A 59 20.29 -4.15 4.44
C SER A 59 20.48 -5.45 3.65
N LYS A 60 21.17 -5.34 2.51
CA LYS A 60 21.93 -6.42 1.86
C LYS A 60 23.23 -5.87 1.30
#